data_AF-A0A416TJB1-F1
#
_entry.id   AF-A0A416TJB1-F1
#
_cell.length_a   1.000
_cell.length_b   1.000
_cell.length_c   1.000
_cell.angle_alpha   90.00
_cell.angle_beta   90.00
_cell.angle_gamma   90.00
#
_symmetry.space_group_name_H-M   'P 1'
#
loop_
_entity.id
_entity.type
_entity.pdbx_description
1 polymer ?
#
loop_
_entity_poly.entity_id
_entity_poly.type
_entity_poly.pdbx_seq_one_letter_code
_entity_poly.pdbx_strand_id
1 'polypeptide(L)'
;MSDLYTEVLVKKQQTGKDKAIKGVLIFFTVLFAAAGIMMNPLILLLALVLGIVDYIFIPKLSVEFEYLYVNGELDIDRIYSQSRRKRAASYELSNMEILAPYQSHQLDSYKNNQSIKRYNYSSGIEGQGHKPYAFVISKDNTMQMVIFEPDEVMLKDIRNRAPRKVFMD
;
A
#
# COMPACT_ATOMS: atom_id res chain seq x y z
N MET A 1 29.73 12.34 -4.03
CA MET A 1 28.74 12.37 -2.93
C MET A 1 27.98 11.06 -3.01
N SER A 2 27.79 10.34 -1.90
CA SER A 2 26.95 9.15 -1.89
C SER A 2 25.51 9.58 -2.12
N ASP A 3 24.86 9.07 -3.16
CA ASP A 3 23.42 9.25 -3.33
C ASP A 3 22.71 8.71 -2.08
N LEU A 4 21.88 9.55 -1.44
CA LEU A 4 21.11 9.13 -0.27
C LEU A 4 20.04 8.16 -0.75
N TYR A 5 20.32 6.87 -0.57
CA TYR A 5 19.50 5.74 -0.98
C TYR A 5 18.95 5.06 0.27
N THR A 6 17.62 4.96 0.37
CA THR A 6 16.96 4.18 1.43
C THR A 6 15.82 3.36 0.83
N GLU A 7 15.74 2.09 1.21
CA GLU A 7 14.68 1.17 0.81
C GLU A 7 13.96 0.63 2.07
N VAL A 8 12.63 0.65 2.05
CA VAL A 8 11.80 0.17 3.17
C VAL A 8 10.68 -0.70 2.63
N LEU A 9 10.54 -1.91 3.15
CA LEU A 9 9.48 -2.86 2.79
C LEU A 9 8.45 -2.95 3.93
N VAL A 10 7.20 -2.66 3.63
CA VAL A 10 6.09 -2.62 4.59
C VAL A 10 4.98 -3.57 4.17
N LYS A 11 4.71 -4.57 5.01
CA LYS A 11 3.65 -5.55 4.75
C LYS A 11 2.29 -5.01 5.17
N LYS A 12 1.32 -4.99 4.24
CA LYS A 12 -0.06 -4.69 4.58
C LYS A 12 -0.63 -5.76 5.51
N GLN A 13 -1.21 -5.33 6.63
CA GLN A 13 -1.91 -6.22 7.53
C GLN A 13 -3.12 -6.82 6.83
N GLN A 14 -3.14 -8.15 6.75
CA GLN A 14 -4.31 -8.87 6.24
C GLN A 14 -5.41 -8.84 7.29
N THR A 15 -6.55 -8.29 6.90
CA THR A 15 -7.73 -8.26 7.77
C THR A 15 -8.33 -9.66 7.89
N GLY A 16 -9.14 -9.88 8.93
CA GLY A 16 -9.95 -11.10 9.03
C GLY A 16 -10.84 -11.30 7.79
N LYS A 17 -11.32 -10.20 7.19
CA LYS A 17 -12.10 -10.23 5.95
C LYS A 17 -11.27 -10.76 4.77
N ASP A 18 -10.02 -10.31 4.61
CA ASP A 18 -9.14 -10.79 3.53
C ASP A 18 -8.89 -12.30 3.63
N LYS A 19 -8.65 -12.79 4.85
CA LYS A 19 -8.47 -14.23 5.11
C LYS A 19 -9.75 -15.02 4.83
N ALA A 20 -10.90 -14.50 5.24
CA ALA A 20 -12.20 -15.12 4.98
C ALA A 20 -12.51 -15.19 3.48
N ILE A 21 -12.30 -14.09 2.73
CA ILE A 21 -12.50 -14.05 1.28
C ILE A 21 -11.62 -15.11 0.59
N LYS A 22 -10.33 -15.19 0.96
CA LYS A 22 -9.43 -16.22 0.44
C LYS A 22 -9.95 -17.63 0.72
N GLY A 23 -10.42 -17.89 1.94
CA GLY A 23 -10.96 -19.19 2.34
C GLY A 23 -12.21 -19.58 1.56
N VAL A 24 -13.16 -18.64 1.41
CA VAL A 24 -14.41 -18.85 0.68
C VAL A 24 -14.16 -19.14 -0.80
N LEU A 25 -13.26 -18.38 -1.44
CA LEU A 25 -12.86 -18.58 -2.83
C LEU A 25 -12.32 -20.00 -3.07
N ILE A 26 -11.31 -20.40 -2.29
CA ILE A 26 -10.70 -21.72 -2.39
C ILE A 26 -11.73 -22.83 -2.12
N PHE A 27 -12.60 -22.65 -1.11
CA PHE A 27 -13.62 -23.62 -0.76
C PHE A 27 -14.58 -23.90 -1.93
N PHE A 28 -15.11 -22.86 -2.57
CA PHE A 28 -16.03 -23.03 -3.71
C PHE A 28 -15.35 -23.62 -4.94
N THR A 29 -14.10 -23.23 -5.21
CA THR A 29 -13.31 -23.83 -6.30
C THR A 29 -13.14 -25.34 -6.11
N VAL A 30 -12.78 -25.78 -4.90
CA VAL A 30 -12.63 -27.21 -4.57
C VAL A 30 -13.99 -27.92 -4.61
N LEU A 31 -15.05 -27.30 -4.09
CA LEU A 31 -16.39 -27.87 -4.09
C LEU A 31 -16.89 -28.15 -5.51
N PHE A 32 -16.76 -27.20 -6.43
CA PHE A 32 -17.18 -27.39 -7.82
C PHE A 32 -16.28 -28.36 -8.58
N ALA A 33 -14.97 -28.38 -8.28
CA ALA A 33 -14.09 -29.38 -8.86
C ALA A 33 -14.52 -30.80 -8.46
N ALA A 34 -14.80 -31.03 -7.17
CA ALA A 34 -15.27 -32.32 -6.67
C ALA A 34 -16.64 -32.71 -7.26
N ALA A 35 -17.60 -31.78 -7.29
CA ALA A 35 -18.92 -32.01 -7.88
C ALA A 35 -18.82 -32.32 -9.38
N GLY A 36 -17.89 -31.67 -10.10
CA GLY A 36 -17.66 -31.95 -11.52
C GLY A 36 -17.09 -33.33 -11.80
N ILE A 37 -16.23 -33.84 -10.90
CA ILE A 37 -15.71 -35.21 -11.02
C ILE A 37 -16.77 -36.25 -10.65
N MET A 38 -17.55 -36.02 -9.59
CA MET A 38 -18.46 -37.03 -9.03
C MET A 38 -19.85 -37.06 -9.68
N MET A 39 -20.36 -35.92 -10.14
CA MET A 39 -21.76 -35.80 -10.59
C MET A 39 -21.88 -35.52 -12.08
N ASN A 40 -21.22 -34.46 -12.58
CA ASN A 40 -21.33 -34.04 -13.98
C ASN A 40 -20.09 -33.27 -14.44
N PRO A 41 -19.33 -33.77 -15.43
CA PRO A 41 -18.14 -33.12 -15.95
C PRO A 41 -18.35 -31.67 -16.43
N LEU A 42 -19.56 -31.27 -16.83
CA LEU A 42 -19.83 -29.87 -17.22
C LEU A 42 -19.63 -28.86 -16.07
N ILE A 43 -19.77 -29.28 -14.81
CA ILE A 43 -19.52 -28.43 -13.63
C ILE A 43 -18.03 -28.06 -13.53
N LEU A 44 -17.12 -28.85 -14.13
CA LEU A 44 -15.70 -28.52 -14.16
C LEU A 44 -15.41 -27.21 -14.90
N LEU A 45 -16.28 -26.79 -15.83
CA LEU A 45 -16.17 -25.48 -16.46
C LEU A 45 -16.35 -24.35 -15.43
N LEU A 46 -17.25 -24.51 -14.46
CA LEU A 46 -17.43 -23.54 -13.37
C LEU A 46 -16.22 -23.52 -12.44
N ALA A 47 -15.68 -24.70 -12.10
CA ALA A 47 -14.46 -24.82 -11.30
C ALA A 47 -13.26 -24.15 -12.00
N LEU A 48 -13.14 -24.31 -13.32
CA LEU A 48 -12.11 -23.67 -14.13
C LEU A 48 -12.23 -22.15 -14.10
N VAL A 49 -13.44 -21.61 -14.28
CA VAL A 49 -13.68 -20.16 -14.21
C VAL A 49 -13.34 -19.62 -12.83
N LEU A 50 -13.76 -20.29 -11.75
CA LEU A 50 -13.38 -19.89 -10.40
C LEU A 50 -11.87 -19.99 -10.16
N GLY A 51 -11.20 -21.02 -10.67
CA GLY A 51 -9.74 -21.12 -10.59
C GLY A 51 -9.01 -19.93 -11.22
N ILE A 52 -9.52 -19.41 -12.34
CA ILE A 52 -8.99 -18.18 -12.97
C ILE A 52 -9.25 -16.95 -12.08
N VAL A 53 -10.44 -16.86 -11.48
CA VAL A 53 -10.77 -15.79 -10.52
C VAL A 53 -9.80 -15.85 -9.33
N ASP A 54 -9.60 -17.02 -8.74
CA ASP A 54 -8.68 -17.23 -7.61
C ASP A 54 -7.26 -16.79 -7.94
N TYR A 55 -6.75 -17.20 -9.11
CA TYR A 55 -5.43 -16.82 -9.59
C TYR A 55 -5.24 -15.30 -9.70
N ILE A 56 -6.28 -14.56 -10.09
CA ILE A 56 -6.22 -13.10 -10.24
C ILE A 56 -6.44 -12.36 -8.90
N PHE A 57 -7.34 -12.85 -8.05
CA PHE A 57 -7.80 -12.13 -6.86
C PHE A 57 -7.04 -12.48 -5.60
N ILE A 58 -6.68 -13.75 -5.37
CA ILE A 58 -5.96 -14.16 -4.16
C ILE A 58 -4.65 -13.38 -3.99
N PRO A 59 -3.84 -13.14 -5.04
CA PRO A 59 -2.61 -12.38 -4.86
C PRO A 59 -2.82 -10.94 -4.40
N LYS A 60 -3.97 -10.34 -4.72
CA LYS A 60 -4.34 -8.98 -4.30
C LYS A 60 -4.67 -8.87 -2.82
N LEU A 61 -4.88 -9.99 -2.13
CA LEU A 61 -5.13 -10.05 -0.69
C LEU A 61 -3.81 -10.03 0.13
N SER A 62 -2.66 -10.23 -0.51
CA SER A 62 -1.34 -10.13 0.13
C SER A 62 -0.52 -9.08 -0.58
N VAL A 63 -0.45 -7.88 -0.01
CA VAL A 63 0.25 -6.74 -0.59
C VAL A 63 1.35 -6.30 0.36
N GLU A 64 2.54 -6.11 -0.19
CA GLU A 64 3.66 -5.43 0.45
C GLU A 64 3.90 -4.12 -0.32
N PHE A 65 4.27 -3.07 0.41
CA PHE A 65 4.66 -1.79 -0.15
C PHE A 65 6.18 -1.66 -0.04
N GLU A 66 6.83 -1.31 -1.12
CA GLU A 66 8.26 -1.01 -1.13
C GLU A 66 8.42 0.48 -1.40
N TYR A 67 9.13 1.15 -0.52
CA TYR A 67 9.47 2.57 -0.63
C TYR A 67 10.93 2.68 -1.00
N LEU A 68 11.21 3.36 -2.09
CA LEU A 68 12.54 3.66 -2.57
C LEU A 68 12.73 5.16 -2.53
N TYR A 69 13.61 5.66 -1.67
CA TYR A 69 13.96 7.08 -1.62
C TYR A 69 15.34 7.30 -2.20
N VAL A 70 15.43 8.13 -3.23
CA VAL A 70 16.70 8.50 -3.86
C VAL A 70 16.68 9.99 -4.13
N ASN A 71 17.59 10.73 -3.49
CA ASN A 71 17.86 12.12 -3.82
C ASN A 71 16.64 13.07 -3.91
N GLY A 72 15.59 12.84 -3.13
CA GLY A 72 14.39 13.68 -3.13
C GLY A 72 13.20 13.07 -3.85
N GLU A 73 13.42 12.01 -4.63
CA GLU A 73 12.36 11.22 -5.24
C GLU A 73 11.98 10.06 -4.31
N LEU A 74 10.67 9.87 -4.12
CA LEU A 74 10.07 8.75 -3.41
C LEU A 74 9.24 7.93 -4.38
N ASP A 75 9.69 6.70 -4.55
CA ASP A 75 9.12 5.69 -5.41
C ASP A 75 8.39 4.66 -4.56
N ILE A 76 7.12 4.39 -4.87
CA ILE A 76 6.28 3.46 -4.10
C ILE A 76 5.82 2.32 -5.02
N ASP A 77 6.22 1.11 -4.68
CA ASP A 77 5.83 -0.12 -5.37
C ASP A 77 4.87 -0.96 -4.54
N ARG A 78 3.96 -1.66 -5.22
CA ARG A 78 3.12 -2.73 -4.66
C ARG A 78 3.67 -4.06 -5.10
N ILE A 79 3.97 -4.93 -4.15
CA ILE A 79 4.40 -6.30 -4.38
C ILE A 79 3.25 -7.22 -3.98
N TYR A 80 2.64 -7.87 -4.97
CA TYR A 80 1.55 -8.82 -4.76
C TYR A 80 2.13 -10.21 -4.52
N SER A 81 1.80 -10.80 -3.37
CA SER A 81 2.22 -12.14 -2.97
C SER A 81 3.71 -12.42 -3.26
N GLN A 82 4.56 -11.46 -2.89
CA GLN A 82 6.03 -11.59 -2.94
C GLN A 82 6.62 -11.91 -4.33
N SER A 83 5.85 -11.70 -5.40
CA SER A 83 6.23 -12.12 -6.75
C SER A 83 6.05 -11.02 -7.78
N ARG A 84 4.88 -10.37 -7.81
CA ARG A 84 4.55 -9.38 -8.82
C ARG A 84 4.67 -7.97 -8.28
N ARG A 85 5.75 -7.27 -8.65
CA ARG A 85 5.94 -5.84 -8.38
C ARG A 85 5.20 -4.97 -9.40
N LYS A 86 4.56 -3.90 -8.94
CA LYS A 86 3.94 -2.86 -9.78
C LYS A 86 4.16 -1.49 -9.16
N ARG A 87 4.64 -0.54 -9.95
CA ARG A 87 4.71 0.88 -9.55
C ARG A 87 3.33 1.41 -9.20
N ALA A 88 3.18 1.87 -7.96
CA ALA A 88 1.95 2.48 -7.47
C ALA A 88 1.98 3.99 -7.65
N ALA A 89 3.10 4.62 -7.31
CA ALA A 89 3.31 6.05 -7.49
C ALA A 89 4.80 6.41 -7.43
N SER A 90 5.13 7.61 -7.90
CA SER A 90 6.44 8.25 -7.77
C SER A 90 6.20 9.72 -7.45
N TYR A 91 6.95 10.28 -6.50
CA TYR A 91 6.75 11.62 -5.95
C TYR A 91 8.08 12.33 -5.79
N GLU A 92 8.16 13.59 -6.22
CA GLU A 92 9.29 14.46 -5.92
C GLU A 92 9.03 15.18 -4.59
N LEU A 93 9.59 14.67 -3.49
CA LEU A 93 9.34 15.17 -2.14
C LEU A 93 9.90 16.58 -1.89
N SER A 94 10.75 17.11 -2.79
CA SER A 94 11.12 18.53 -2.81
C SER A 94 9.87 19.44 -2.88
N ASN A 95 8.84 19.00 -3.61
CA ASN A 95 7.61 19.72 -3.91
C ASN A 95 6.48 19.42 -2.92
N MET A 96 6.71 18.59 -1.90
CA MET A 96 5.71 18.38 -0.85
C MET A 96 5.46 19.67 -0.06
N GLU A 97 4.26 19.84 0.48
CA GLU A 97 3.92 20.95 1.36
C GLU A 97 4.29 20.64 2.81
N ILE A 98 3.98 19.40 3.23
CA ILE A 98 4.19 18.94 4.59
C ILE A 98 4.41 17.43 4.63
N LEU A 99 5.19 16.97 5.60
CA LEU A 99 5.30 15.57 6.02
C LEU A 99 5.22 15.53 7.55
N ALA A 100 4.31 14.76 8.10
CA ALA A 100 4.10 14.64 9.55
C ALA A 100 3.53 13.27 9.91
N PRO A 101 3.58 12.84 11.20
CA PRO A 101 2.83 11.68 11.65
C PRO A 101 1.36 11.82 11.26
N TYR A 102 0.73 10.75 10.77
CA TYR A 102 -0.62 10.80 10.22
C TYR A 102 -1.65 11.31 11.22
N GLN A 103 -1.44 11.09 12.51
CA GLN A 103 -2.31 11.58 13.59
C GLN A 103 -1.93 12.98 14.11
N SER A 104 -0.89 13.62 13.57
CA SER A 104 -0.47 14.97 13.98
C SER A 104 -1.51 16.03 13.63
N HIS A 105 -1.63 17.04 14.50
CA HIS A 105 -2.46 18.22 14.30
C HIS A 105 -2.04 19.05 13.09
N GLN A 106 -0.78 18.94 12.67
CA GLN A 106 -0.26 19.63 11.50
C GLN A 106 -0.99 19.23 10.20
N LEU A 107 -1.63 18.06 10.18
CA LEU A 107 -2.39 17.55 9.04
C LEU A 107 -3.89 17.86 9.10
N ASP A 108 -4.41 18.46 10.17
CA ASP A 108 -5.85 18.59 10.39
C ASP A 108 -6.55 19.43 9.30
N SER A 109 -5.92 20.52 8.85
CA SER A 109 -6.41 21.33 7.74
C SER A 109 -6.55 20.51 6.44
N TYR A 110 -5.58 19.65 6.17
CA TYR A 110 -5.58 18.77 5.00
C TYR A 110 -6.55 17.59 5.18
N LYS A 111 -6.70 17.07 6.40
CA LYS A 111 -7.65 15.98 6.71
C LYS A 111 -9.10 16.43 6.56
N ASN A 112 -9.41 17.68 6.82
CA ASN A 112 -10.77 18.20 6.70
C ASN A 112 -11.13 18.64 5.27
N ASN A 113 -10.13 18.73 4.39
CA ASN A 113 -10.35 19.11 3.00
C ASN A 113 -10.70 17.89 2.12
N GLN A 114 -11.93 17.87 1.60
CA GLN A 114 -12.43 16.79 0.76
C GLN A 114 -11.89 16.81 -0.68
N SER A 115 -11.32 17.92 -1.15
CA SER A 115 -10.75 18.00 -2.50
C SER A 115 -9.40 17.28 -2.61
N ILE A 116 -8.78 16.95 -1.48
CA ILE A 116 -7.49 16.25 -1.41
C ILE A 116 -7.71 14.75 -1.61
N LYS A 117 -7.11 14.21 -2.67
CA LYS A 117 -7.13 12.77 -2.94
C LYS A 117 -6.25 12.04 -1.93
N ARG A 118 -6.72 10.90 -1.43
CA ARG A 118 -6.00 10.12 -0.42
C ARG A 118 -5.50 8.82 -1.00
N TYR A 119 -4.23 8.55 -0.76
CA TYR A 119 -3.59 7.29 -1.12
C TYR A 119 -2.99 6.69 0.14
N ASN A 120 -3.43 5.48 0.49
CA ASN A 120 -2.90 4.75 1.63
C ASN A 120 -1.99 3.62 1.13
N TYR A 121 -0.69 3.76 1.41
CA TYR A 121 0.35 2.79 1.14
C TYR A 121 1.00 2.29 2.43
N SER A 122 0.33 2.38 3.58
CA SER A 122 0.81 1.92 4.89
C SER A 122 0.42 0.46 5.20
N SER A 123 0.95 -0.09 6.29
CA SER A 123 0.59 -1.44 6.76
C SER A 123 -0.90 -1.52 7.15
N GLY A 124 -1.49 -0.40 7.58
CA GLY A 124 -2.84 -0.34 8.14
C GLY A 124 -2.92 -0.82 9.60
N ILE A 125 -1.78 -1.02 10.27
CA ILE A 125 -1.74 -1.37 11.70
C ILE A 125 -2.03 -0.12 12.53
N GLU A 126 -3.06 -0.19 13.37
CA GLU A 126 -3.42 0.86 14.33
C GLU A 126 -3.05 0.43 15.76
N GLY A 127 -2.57 1.37 16.59
CA GLY A 127 -2.58 1.21 18.06
C GLY A 127 -1.40 0.49 18.74
N GLN A 128 -0.26 0.25 18.07
CA GLN A 128 0.91 -0.44 18.68
C GLN A 128 2.18 0.43 18.75
N GLY A 129 2.06 1.76 18.81
CA GLY A 129 3.21 2.66 18.63
C GLY A 129 3.66 2.80 17.18
N HIS A 130 3.05 2.06 16.25
CA HIS A 130 3.11 2.30 14.81
C HIS A 130 2.50 3.68 14.50
N LYS A 131 3.36 4.61 14.06
CA LYS A 131 2.95 5.94 13.61
C LYS A 131 3.19 6.03 12.10
N PRO A 132 2.20 5.69 11.26
CA PRO A 132 2.33 6.00 9.84
C PRO A 132 2.50 7.51 9.68
N TYR A 133 3.30 7.90 8.70
CA TYR A 133 3.46 9.28 8.30
C TYR A 133 2.56 9.56 7.12
N ALA A 134 2.25 10.84 6.93
CA ALA A 134 1.65 11.29 5.69
C ALA A 134 2.36 12.53 5.18
N PHE A 135 2.52 12.60 3.87
CA PHE A 135 2.91 13.82 3.19
C PHE A 135 1.78 14.32 2.30
N VAL A 136 1.72 15.64 2.15
CA VAL A 136 0.80 16.30 1.23
C VAL A 136 1.60 16.94 0.11
N ILE A 137 1.19 16.69 -1.13
CA ILE A 137 1.88 17.17 -2.34
C ILE A 137 0.88 17.53 -3.43
N SER A 138 1.19 18.56 -4.21
CA SER A 138 0.46 18.84 -5.45
C SER A 138 1.05 18.00 -6.58
N LYS A 139 0.22 17.15 -7.19
CA LYS A 139 0.59 16.31 -8.32
C LYS A 139 -0.55 16.24 -9.33
N ASP A 140 -0.23 16.43 -10.62
CA ASP A 140 -1.20 16.44 -11.72
C ASP A 140 -2.35 17.44 -11.49
N ASN A 141 -2.03 18.65 -11.01
CA ASN A 141 -2.97 19.70 -10.60
C ASN A 141 -3.97 19.27 -9.51
N THR A 142 -3.66 18.23 -8.76
CA THR A 142 -4.49 17.75 -7.64
C THR A 142 -3.65 17.62 -6.38
N MET A 143 -4.21 18.08 -5.26
CA MET A 143 -3.61 17.85 -3.96
C MET A 143 -3.80 16.39 -3.57
N GLN A 144 -2.71 15.75 -3.18
CA GLN A 144 -2.68 14.36 -2.75
C GLN A 144 -2.12 14.28 -1.34
N MET A 145 -2.82 13.55 -0.46
CA MET A 145 -2.32 13.11 0.83
C MET A 145 -1.95 11.64 0.72
N VAL A 146 -0.68 11.34 0.95
CA VAL A 146 -0.12 9.99 0.81
C VAL A 146 0.31 9.50 2.18
N ILE A 147 -0.25 8.37 2.62
CA ILE A 147 0.02 7.74 3.91
C ILE A 147 0.99 6.59 3.67
N PHE A 148 2.08 6.54 4.42
CA PHE A 148 3.16 5.56 4.28
C PHE A 148 3.91 5.37 5.61
N GLU A 149 4.81 4.39 5.69
CA GLU A 149 5.55 4.05 6.91
C GLU A 149 7.07 4.09 6.67
N PRO A 150 7.66 5.29 6.55
CA PRO A 150 9.11 5.41 6.38
C PRO A 150 9.86 4.96 7.64
N ASP A 151 11.08 4.49 7.46
CA ASP A 151 11.99 4.22 8.56
C ASP A 151 12.69 5.52 9.03
N GLU A 152 13.45 5.42 10.13
CA GLU A 152 14.14 6.58 10.70
C GLU A 152 15.19 7.16 9.75
N VAL A 153 15.84 6.32 8.94
CA VAL A 153 16.86 6.73 7.97
C VAL A 153 16.21 7.57 6.87
N MET A 154 15.15 7.07 6.23
CA MET A 154 14.41 7.78 5.19
C MET A 154 13.85 9.09 5.73
N LEU A 155 13.25 9.10 6.92
CA LEU A 155 12.74 10.33 7.54
C LEU A 155 13.84 11.36 7.77
N LYS A 156 15.01 10.93 8.26
CA LYS A 156 16.17 11.80 8.48
C LYS A 156 16.67 12.39 7.18
N ASP A 157 16.75 11.59 6.12
CA ASP A 157 17.20 12.05 4.81
C ASP A 157 16.24 13.05 4.17
N ILE A 158 14.93 12.77 4.26
CA ILE A 158 13.89 13.72 3.80
C ILE A 158 13.98 15.02 4.62
N ARG A 159 14.15 14.93 5.95
CA ARG A 159 14.27 16.11 6.83
C ARG A 159 15.53 16.91 6.53
N ASN A 160 16.66 16.28 6.25
CA ASN A 160 17.90 16.99 5.89
C ASN A 160 17.72 17.83 4.62
N ARG A 161 16.93 17.34 3.65
CA ARG A 161 16.64 18.05 2.41
C ARG A 161 15.53 19.10 2.56
N ALA A 162 14.51 18.85 3.38
CA ALA A 162 13.34 19.72 3.55
C ALA A 162 13.00 19.98 5.03
N PRO A 163 13.91 20.56 5.84
CA PRO A 163 13.79 20.59 7.30
C PRO A 163 12.58 21.36 7.82
N ARG A 164 12.09 22.35 7.07
CA ARG A 164 10.94 23.19 7.43
C ARG A 164 9.59 22.54 7.12
N LYS A 165 9.58 21.44 6.36
CA LYS A 165 8.38 20.76 5.89
C LYS A 165 8.14 19.44 6.61
N VAL A 166 9.11 18.97 7.40
CA VAL A 166 9.08 17.67 8.08
C VAL A 166 8.90 17.86 9.59
N PHE A 167 7.82 17.28 10.09
CA PHE A 167 7.41 17.29 11.50
C PHE A 167 7.55 15.86 12.05
N MET A 168 8.05 15.71 13.27
CA MET A 168 8.39 14.41 13.89
C MET A 168 7.73 14.21 15.27
N ASP A 169 6.91 15.17 15.68
CA ASP A 169 6.15 15.28 16.92
C ASP A 169 4.91 14.36 16.95
#